data_AF-A0A7D5GZY6-F1
#
_entry.id   AF-A0A7D5GZY6-F1
#
_cell.length_a   1.000
_cell.length_b   1.000
_cell.length_c   1.000
_cell.angle_alpha   90.00
_cell.angle_beta   90.00
_cell.angle_gamma   90.00
#
_symmetry.space_group_name_H-M   'P 1'
#
loop_
_entity.id
_entity.type
_entity.pdbx_description
1 polymer ?
#
loop_
_entity_poly.entity_id
_entity_poly.type
_entity_poly.pdbx_seq_one_letter_code
_entity_poly.pdbx_strand_id
1 'polypeptide(L)' 'MDRADDADMTALEIKAYELFLATHVEPNNLQAREALASWVKQSPAHWRAFRALDQHLYEAALLLAHAQHDLARQQ' A
#
# COMPACT_ATOMS: atom_id res chain seq x y z
N MET A 1 -17.05 -8.89 18.48
CA MET A 1 -16.52 -9.76 17.42
C MET A 1 -15.42 -9.01 16.64
N ASP A 2 -15.42 -7.68 16.64
CA ASP A 2 -14.53 -6.78 15.89
C ASP A 2 -13.00 -6.94 16.05
N ARG A 3 -12.49 -7.27 17.24
CA ARG A 3 -11.03 -7.19 17.50
C ARG A 3 -10.19 -8.20 16.70
N ALA A 4 -10.76 -9.36 16.40
CA ALA A 4 -10.08 -10.40 15.61
C ALA A 4 -10.07 -10.03 14.11
N ASP A 5 -11.19 -9.52 13.62
CA ASP A 5 -11.33 -9.06 12.23
C ASP A 5 -10.39 -7.86 11.93
N ASP A 6 -10.19 -6.95 12.89
CA ASP A 6 -9.26 -5.82 12.76
C ASP A 6 -7.78 -6.26 12.73
N ALA A 7 -7.42 -7.27 13.53
CA ALA A 7 -6.06 -7.81 13.56
C ALA A 7 -5.73 -8.57 12.27
N ASP A 8 -6.70 -9.33 11.75
CA ASP A 8 -6.58 -10.03 10.46
C ASP A 8 -6.47 -9.03 9.31
N MET A 9 -7.23 -7.93 9.35
CA MET A 9 -7.13 -6.87 8.35
C MET A 9 -5.76 -6.17 8.40
N THR A 10 -5.27 -5.85 9.60
CA THR A 10 -3.95 -5.23 9.78
C THR A 10 -2.83 -6.11 9.20
N ALA A 11 -2.90 -7.43 9.41
CA ALA A 11 -1.92 -8.37 8.86
C ALA A 11 -1.94 -8.39 7.31
N LEU A 12 -3.12 -8.32 6.71
CA LEU A 12 -3.27 -8.25 5.26
C LEU A 12 -2.74 -6.93 4.67
N GLU A 13 -2.93 -5.81 5.37
CA GLU A 13 -2.40 -4.50 4.95
C GLU A 13 -0.87 -4.47 4.99
N ILE A 14 -0.26 -5.01 6.06
CA ILE A 14 1.20 -5.19 6.14
C ILE A 14 1.68 -6.06 4.97
N LYS A 15 0.96 -7.15 4.67
CA LYS A 15 1.35 -8.03 3.57
C LYS A 15 1.26 -7.35 2.20
N ALA A 16 0.23 -6.53 1.98
CA ALA A 16 0.10 -5.73 0.77
C ALA A 16 1.29 -4.77 0.61
N TYR A 17 1.73 -4.13 1.71
CA TYR A 17 2.89 -3.26 1.71
C TYR A 17 4.18 -4.00 1.37
N GLU A 18 4.45 -5.15 1.98
CA GLU A 18 5.64 -5.97 1.69
C GLU A 18 5.72 -6.35 0.21
N LEU A 19 4.62 -6.86 -0.35
CA LEU A 19 4.55 -7.29 -1.75
C LEU A 19 4.71 -6.11 -2.71
N PHE A 20 4.10 -4.96 -2.39
CA PHE A 20 4.27 -3.74 -3.16
C PHE A 20 5.72 -3.24 -3.13
N LEU A 21 6.34 -3.19 -1.96
CA LEU A 21 7.72 -2.73 -1.79
C LEU A 21 8.70 -3.61 -2.57
N ALA A 22 8.51 -4.93 -2.58
CA ALA A 22 9.33 -5.85 -3.37
C ALA A 22 9.32 -5.50 -4.88
N THR A 23 8.18 -5.05 -5.42
CA THR A 23 8.11 -4.60 -6.82
C THR A 23 8.83 -3.27 -7.08
N HIS A 24 9.03 -2.44 -6.06
CA HIS A 24 9.72 -1.15 -6.17
C HIS A 24 11.23 -1.29 -5.98
N VAL A 25 11.66 -2.16 -5.06
CA VAL A 25 13.09 -2.45 -4.83
C VAL A 25 13.69 -3.16 -6.04
N GLU A 26 12.94 -4.07 -6.66
CA GLU A 26 13.37 -4.81 -7.84
C GLU A 26 12.37 -4.64 -8.99
N PRO A 27 12.36 -3.48 -9.69
CA PRO A 27 11.35 -3.19 -10.69
C PRO A 27 11.34 -4.16 -11.87
N ASN A 28 12.47 -4.83 -12.16
CA ASN A 28 12.58 -5.82 -13.23
C ASN A 28 12.33 -7.27 -12.74
N ASN A 29 12.05 -7.47 -11.45
CA ASN A 29 11.75 -8.78 -10.90
C ASN A 29 10.29 -9.15 -11.22
N LEU A 30 10.11 -9.87 -12.33
CA LEU A 30 8.80 -10.36 -12.77
C LEU A 30 8.14 -11.27 -11.72
N GLN A 31 8.94 -12.03 -10.96
CA GLN A 31 8.43 -12.91 -9.91
C GLN A 31 7.79 -12.13 -8.77
N ALA A 32 8.34 -10.97 -8.39
CA ALA A 32 7.74 -10.10 -7.39
C ALA A 32 6.37 -9.54 -7.86
N ARG A 33 6.28 -9.16 -9.13
CA ARG A 33 5.01 -8.68 -9.74
C ARG A 33 3.97 -9.79 -9.83
N GLU A 34 4.38 -11.00 -10.22
CA GLU A 34 3.50 -12.18 -10.25
C GLU A 34 3.04 -12.59 -8.85
N ALA A 35 3.91 -12.52 -7.84
CA ALA A 35 3.56 -12.80 -6.45
C ALA A 35 2.50 -11.83 -5.94
N LEU A 36 2.66 -10.52 -6.19
CA LEU A 36 1.66 -9.50 -5.84
C LEU A 36 0.33 -9.77 -6.56
N ALA A 37 0.38 -9.98 -7.89
CA ALA A 37 -0.82 -10.23 -8.69
C ALA A 37 -1.55 -11.52 -8.29
N SER A 38 -0.81 -12.57 -7.96
CA SER A 38 -1.36 -13.83 -7.44
C SER A 38 -2.02 -13.62 -6.09
N TRP A 39 -1.34 -12.96 -5.16
CA TRP A 39 -1.86 -12.71 -3.81
C TRP A 39 -3.15 -11.89 -3.83
N VAL A 40 -3.20 -10.80 -4.61
CA VAL A 40 -4.40 -9.96 -4.75
C VAL A 40 -5.61 -10.76 -5.27
N LYS A 41 -5.40 -11.71 -6.18
CA LYS A 41 -6.47 -12.52 -6.78
C LYS A 41 -7.00 -13.62 -5.86
N GLN A 42 -6.28 -13.99 -4.80
CA GLN A 42 -6.65 -15.11 -3.93
C GLN A 42 -7.91 -14.83 -3.10
N SER A 43 -8.18 -13.59 -2.72
CA SER A 43 -9.31 -13.25 -1.86
C SER A 43 -9.76 -11.80 -2.03
N PRO A 44 -11.07 -11.51 -1.94
CA PRO A 44 -11.56 -10.13 -1.86
C PRO A 44 -10.96 -9.32 -0.71
N ALA A 45 -10.58 -9.96 0.40
CA ALA A 45 -9.94 -9.29 1.53
C ALA A 45 -8.52 -8.78 1.17
N HIS A 46 -7.77 -9.56 0.38
CA HIS A 46 -6.44 -9.15 -0.10
C HIS A 46 -6.55 -7.96 -1.06
N TRP A 47 -7.55 -7.96 -1.94
CA TRP A 47 -7.83 -6.80 -2.80
C TRP A 47 -8.16 -5.56 -1.99
N ARG A 48 -8.99 -5.67 -0.95
CA ARG A 48 -9.30 -4.54 -0.06
C ARG A 48 -8.06 -4.02 0.66
N ALA A 49 -7.21 -4.90 1.20
CA ALA A 49 -5.93 -4.52 1.81
C ALA A 49 -5.02 -3.76 0.83
N PHE A 50 -4.90 -4.26 -0.40
CA PHE A 50 -4.10 -3.61 -1.43
C PHE A 50 -4.67 -2.25 -1.85
N ARG A 51 -6.00 -2.10 -1.85
CA ARG A 51 -6.67 -0.81 -2.12
C ARG A 51 -6.49 0.19 -0.98
N ALA A 52 -6.45 -0.25 0.27
CA ALA A 52 -6.14 0.61 1.41
C ALA A 52 -4.71 1.20 1.27
N LEU A 53 -3.75 0.39 0.82
CA LEU A 53 -2.40 0.86 0.54
C LEU A 53 -2.36 1.98 -0.53
N ASP A 54 -3.09 1.83 -1.64
CA ASP A 54 -3.20 2.86 -2.69
C ASP A 54 -3.74 4.19 -2.12
N GLN A 55 -4.76 4.12 -1.27
CA GLN A 55 -5.32 5.29 -0.59
C GLN A 55 -4.28 5.96 0.33
N HIS A 56 -3.55 5.19 1.14
CA HIS A 56 -2.51 5.75 2.01
C HIS A 56 -1.38 6.43 1.23
N LEU A 57 -0.98 5.86 0.08
CA LEU A 57 0.04 6.46 -0.78
C LEU A 57 -0.46 7.78 -1.40
N TYR A 58 -1.72 7.83 -1.82
CA TYR A 58 -2.34 9.05 -2.33
C TYR A 58 -2.38 10.15 -1.26
N GLU A 59 -2.82 9.82 -0.04
CA GLU A 59 -2.87 10.75 1.09
C GLU A 59 -1.47 11.27 1.46
N ALA A 60 -0.47 10.39 1.50
CA ALA A 60 0.91 10.77 1.76
C ALA A 60 1.46 11.72 0.67
N ALA A 61 1.19 11.45 -0.60
CA ALA A 61 1.58 12.32 -1.71
C ALA A 61 0.91 13.69 -1.62
N LEU A 62 -0.37 13.72 -1.26
CA LEU A 62 -1.12 14.96 -1.06
C LEU A 62 -0.54 15.80 0.09
N LEU A 63 -0.24 15.18 1.23
CA LEU A 63 0.39 15.85 2.37
C LEU A 63 1.76 16.43 2.01
N LEU A 64 2.56 15.68 1.25
CA LEU A 64 3.86 16.14 0.78
C LEU A 64 3.75 17.35 -0.14
N ALA A 65 2.81 17.34 -1.09
CA ALA A 65 2.56 18.45 -2.00
C ALA A 65 2.14 19.73 -1.25
N HIS A 66 1.28 19.61 -0.23
CA HIS A 66 0.89 20.75 0.61
C HIS A 66 2.08 21.30 1.39
N ALA A 67 2.87 20.43 2.03
CA ALA A 67 4.06 20.84 2.77
C ALA A 67 5.08 21.59 1.88
N GLN A 68 5.28 21.11 0.64
CA GLN A 68 6.15 21.76 -0.34
C GLN A 68 5.64 23.15 -0.74
N HIS A 69 4.32 23.30 -0.92
CA HIS A 69 3.71 24.59 -1.24
C HIS A 69 3.82 25.59 -0.08
N ASP A 70 3.69 25.13 1.16
CA ASP A 70 3.86 26.00 2.34
C ASP A 70 5.29 26.48 2.51
N LEU A 71 6.28 25.61 2.29
CA LEU A 71 7.70 25.97 2.25
C LEU A 71 7.99 27.04 1.17
N ALA A 72 7.41 26.90 -0.02
CA ALA A 72 7.59 27.86 -1.10
C ALA A 72 6.96 29.23 -0.84
N ARG A 73 5.90 29.29 -0.01
CA ARG A 73 5.27 30.56 0.42
C ARG A 73 5.99 31.27 1.55
N GLN A 74 6.90 30.58 2.24
CA GLN A 74 7.72 31.13 3.32
C GLN A 74 9.08 31.67 2.84
N GLN A 75 9.39 31.54 1.55
CA GLN A 75 10.58 32.07 0.87
C GLN A 75 10.25 33.31 0.05
#